data_AF-A0A8D8AMY5-F1
#
_entry.id   AF-A0A8D8AMY5-F1
#
_cell.length_a   1.000
_cell.length_b   1.000
_cell.length_c   1.000
_cell.angle_alpha   90.00
_cell.angle_beta   90.00
_cell.angle_gamma   90.00
#
_symmetry.space_group_name_H-M   'P 1'
#
loop_
_entity.id
_entity.type
_entity.pdbx_description
1 polymer ?
#
loop_
_entity_poly.entity_id
_entity_poly.type
_entity_poly.pdbx_seq_one_letter_code
_entity_poly.pdbx_strand_id
1 'polypeptide(L)'
;KLCLKCFCSGVTTLCQAANLYRWNYTMAMHDWKMKYAAVKFSNDTQHLDIKSYDKFTLPQTNFTPYYKLLYRFIEHQVGSYDGNLQYEVQVDNASYSKDQPDIILQGYNTTLFYKYKTPLIPGRSNKVVLRLHESNFRHQDGKKASRDDLMIVLAYINLFLVRMYPSNGTYSPSSTDIVMDSSTDLGYHGLGKMDRIEECRCPHGYRGRSCERCDFGYNRANRYLATGICMPWEWHREEYYKVSTSTTMRNYHYV
;
A
#
# COMPACT_ATOMS: atom_id res chain seq x y z
N LYS A 1 16.23 2.51 -25.82
CA LYS A 1 15.88 2.31 -24.39
C LYS A 1 14.81 3.35 -24.04
N LEU A 2 13.71 2.97 -23.38
CA LEU A 2 12.70 3.94 -22.94
C LEU A 2 13.20 4.64 -21.67
N CYS A 3 13.25 5.96 -21.66
CA CYS A 3 13.55 6.73 -20.45
C CYS A 3 12.23 7.06 -19.74
N LEU A 4 12.05 6.58 -18.51
CA LEU A 4 10.89 6.93 -17.69
C LEU A 4 11.20 8.21 -16.89
N LYS A 5 10.22 9.10 -16.76
CA LYS A 5 10.31 10.26 -15.87
C LYS A 5 10.45 9.77 -14.43
N CYS A 6 11.46 10.23 -13.71
CA CYS A 6 11.65 9.84 -12.32
C CYS A 6 10.53 10.31 -11.41
N PHE A 7 10.17 9.44 -10.47
CA PHE A 7 9.32 9.72 -9.34
C PHE A 7 10.17 9.87 -8.07
N CYS A 8 10.32 11.12 -7.62
CA CYS A 8 10.97 11.45 -6.35
C CYS A 8 9.97 12.13 -5.39
N SER A 9 8.74 11.60 -5.30
CA SER A 9 7.64 12.14 -4.49
C SER A 9 7.39 13.66 -4.68
N GLY A 10 7.65 14.18 -5.88
CA GLY A 10 7.54 15.62 -6.19
C GLY A 10 8.60 16.53 -5.54
N VAL A 11 9.59 15.97 -4.83
CA VAL A 11 10.61 16.69 -4.06
C VAL A 11 11.79 17.13 -4.93
N THR A 12 12.15 16.34 -5.95
CA THR A 12 13.28 16.61 -6.85
C THR A 12 13.03 15.96 -8.22
N THR A 13 13.81 16.36 -9.23
CA THR A 13 13.88 15.70 -10.54
C THR A 13 15.23 15.00 -10.77
N LEU A 14 16.18 15.13 -9.83
CA LEU A 14 17.52 14.55 -9.92
C LEU A 14 17.52 13.12 -9.41
N CYS A 15 17.83 12.18 -10.31
CA CYS A 15 17.71 10.75 -10.10
C CYS A 15 18.65 9.94 -11.01
N GLN A 16 18.82 8.67 -10.67
CA GLN A 16 19.44 7.65 -11.52
C GLN A 16 18.63 6.35 -11.46
N ALA A 17 18.94 5.37 -12.31
CA ALA A 17 18.38 4.03 -12.20
C ALA A 17 19.03 3.30 -11.01
N ALA A 18 18.22 2.72 -10.12
CA ALA A 18 18.73 1.97 -8.98
C ALA A 18 19.21 0.57 -9.39
N ASN A 19 20.34 0.11 -8.85
CA ASN A 19 20.86 -1.25 -9.10
C ASN A 19 20.41 -2.20 -7.97
N LEU A 20 19.17 -2.68 -8.04
CA LEU A 20 18.52 -3.46 -6.98
C LEU A 20 18.18 -4.88 -7.41
N TYR A 21 18.05 -5.75 -6.42
CA TYR A 21 17.66 -7.15 -6.59
C TYR A 21 16.20 -7.36 -6.18
N ARG A 22 15.54 -8.37 -6.76
CA ARG A 22 14.20 -8.76 -6.34
C ARG A 22 14.24 -9.43 -4.98
N TRP A 23 13.26 -9.09 -4.16
CA TRP A 23 13.00 -9.63 -2.83
C TRP A 23 11.52 -9.97 -2.70
N ASN A 24 11.17 -10.96 -1.87
CA ASN A 24 9.77 -11.35 -1.67
C ASN A 24 9.35 -11.09 -0.22
N TYR A 25 8.28 -10.32 -0.03
CA TYR A 25 7.57 -10.27 1.23
C TYR A 25 6.49 -11.34 1.24
N THR A 26 6.53 -12.22 2.24
CA THR A 26 5.59 -13.34 2.41
C THR A 26 4.84 -13.18 3.72
N MET A 27 3.55 -13.53 3.74
CA MET A 27 2.73 -13.57 4.95
C MET A 27 1.67 -14.67 4.84
N ALA A 28 1.56 -15.51 5.88
CA ALA A 28 0.53 -16.52 5.96
C ALA A 28 -0.84 -15.89 6.20
N MET A 29 -1.82 -16.24 5.37
CA MET A 29 -3.15 -15.64 5.40
C MET A 29 -4.00 -16.13 6.59
N HIS A 30 -3.54 -17.19 7.26
CA HIS A 30 -4.09 -17.75 8.50
C HIS A 30 -3.23 -17.42 9.75
N ASP A 31 -2.25 -16.51 9.66
CA ASP A 31 -1.42 -16.11 10.81
C ASP A 31 -2.26 -15.40 11.89
N TRP A 32 -1.92 -15.57 13.17
CA TRP A 32 -2.62 -14.94 14.29
C TRP A 32 -2.49 -13.41 14.32
N LYS A 33 -1.49 -12.85 13.62
CA LYS A 33 -1.30 -11.41 13.40
C LYS A 33 -2.11 -10.88 12.22
N MET A 34 -2.69 -11.74 11.38
CA MET A 34 -3.50 -11.32 10.24
C MET A 34 -4.66 -10.45 10.72
N LYS A 35 -4.88 -9.35 10.02
CA LYS A 35 -6.01 -8.45 10.27
C LYS A 35 -7.02 -8.57 9.15
N TYR A 36 -8.25 -8.25 9.49
CA TYR A 36 -9.37 -8.34 8.58
C TYR A 36 -10.03 -6.96 8.47
N ALA A 37 -10.69 -6.73 7.35
CA ALA A 37 -11.54 -5.57 7.16
C ALA A 37 -12.88 -6.00 6.55
N ALA A 38 -13.94 -5.29 6.89
CA ALA A 38 -15.23 -5.38 6.24
C ALA A 38 -15.49 -4.05 5.54
N VAL A 39 -15.67 -4.08 4.22
CA VAL A 39 -15.89 -2.88 3.38
C VAL A 39 -17.32 -2.87 2.87
N LYS A 40 -18.00 -1.74 3.06
CA LYS A 40 -19.29 -1.46 2.41
C LYS A 40 -19.09 -0.46 1.29
N PHE A 41 -19.49 -0.85 0.08
CA PHE A 41 -19.48 0.00 -1.09
C PHE A 41 -20.81 0.74 -1.16
N SER A 42 -20.75 2.07 -1.07
CA SER A 42 -21.88 2.96 -1.35
C SER A 42 -21.73 3.51 -2.76
N ASN A 43 -22.82 3.64 -3.51
CA ASN A 43 -22.81 4.29 -4.81
C ASN A 43 -22.65 5.82 -4.71
N ASP A 44 -22.90 6.39 -3.53
CA ASP A 44 -23.17 7.83 -3.35
C ASP A 44 -22.05 8.57 -2.58
N THR A 45 -21.03 7.85 -2.09
CA THR A 45 -19.92 8.44 -1.34
C THR A 45 -18.56 8.04 -1.90
N GLN A 46 -17.68 9.04 -2.12
CA GLN A 46 -16.24 8.80 -2.37
C GLN A 46 -15.51 8.21 -1.15
N HIS A 47 -16.17 8.11 0.00
CA HIS A 47 -15.68 7.44 1.19
C HIS A 47 -16.14 5.98 1.24
N LEU A 48 -15.19 5.09 1.52
CA LEU A 48 -15.44 3.69 1.86
C LEU A 48 -15.72 3.58 3.36
N ASP A 49 -16.80 2.91 3.75
CA ASP A 49 -17.03 2.48 5.13
C ASP A 49 -16.22 1.19 5.36
N ILE A 50 -15.14 1.30 6.13
CA ILE A 50 -14.16 0.24 6.38
C ILE A 50 -14.03 -0.02 7.87
N LYS A 51 -14.51 -1.19 8.30
CA LYS A 51 -14.38 -1.66 9.68
C LYS A 51 -13.20 -2.61 9.77
N SER A 52 -12.24 -2.34 10.65
CA SER A 52 -11.06 -3.20 10.86
C SER A 52 -11.29 -4.14 12.05
N TYR A 53 -10.77 -5.37 11.96
CA TYR A 53 -10.93 -6.41 12.97
C TYR A 53 -9.59 -7.09 13.28
N ASP A 54 -9.32 -7.31 14.56
CA ASP A 54 -8.08 -7.93 15.05
C ASP A 54 -8.02 -9.45 14.91
N LYS A 55 -9.18 -10.08 14.71
CA LYS A 55 -9.39 -11.51 14.54
C LYS A 55 -10.40 -11.71 13.41
N PHE A 56 -10.47 -12.92 12.87
CA PHE A 56 -11.50 -13.25 11.89
C PHE A 56 -12.87 -13.34 12.59
N THR A 57 -13.70 -12.33 12.35
CA THR A 57 -15.13 -12.32 12.72
C THR A 57 -15.94 -12.09 11.45
N LEU A 58 -16.88 -12.99 11.17
CA LEU A 58 -17.75 -12.87 10.00
C LEU A 58 -18.48 -11.52 10.04
N PRO A 59 -18.50 -10.76 8.93
CA PRO A 59 -19.24 -9.50 8.89
C PRO A 59 -20.75 -9.77 9.00
N GLN A 60 -21.47 -8.82 9.59
CA GLN A 60 -22.92 -8.75 9.42
C GLN A 60 -23.27 -8.47 7.95
N THR A 61 -24.51 -8.74 7.58
CA THR A 61 -24.99 -8.61 6.20
C THR A 61 -24.69 -7.24 5.59
N ASN A 62 -24.41 -7.21 4.28
CA ASN A 62 -24.08 -6.05 3.45
C ASN A 62 -22.62 -5.52 3.49
N PHE A 63 -21.68 -6.17 4.19
CA PHE A 63 -20.25 -5.87 4.06
C PHE A 63 -19.49 -7.00 3.34
N THR A 64 -18.46 -6.62 2.59
CA THR A 64 -17.54 -7.56 1.93
C THR A 64 -16.28 -7.74 2.77
N PRO A 65 -15.87 -8.97 3.11
CA PRO A 65 -14.66 -9.21 3.89
C PRO A 65 -13.38 -9.15 3.04
N TYR A 66 -12.31 -8.65 3.65
CA TYR A 66 -10.96 -8.52 3.11
C TYR A 66 -9.92 -8.91 4.17
N TYR A 67 -8.80 -9.47 3.74
CA TYR A 67 -7.55 -9.43 4.49
C TYR A 67 -7.01 -8.00 4.47
N LYS A 68 -6.54 -7.51 5.61
CA LYS A 68 -5.86 -6.21 5.75
C LYS A 68 -4.37 -6.47 5.96
N LEU A 69 -3.58 -6.25 4.91
CA LEU A 69 -2.13 -6.50 4.97
C LEU A 69 -1.46 -5.44 5.85
N LEU A 70 -0.37 -5.84 6.51
CA LEU A 70 0.35 -5.03 7.50
C LEU A 70 1.86 -5.15 7.31
N TYR A 71 2.62 -4.45 8.17
CA TYR A 71 4.07 -4.56 8.30
C TYR A 71 4.78 -4.30 6.96
N ARG A 72 5.48 -5.32 6.43
CA ARG A 72 6.28 -5.22 5.20
C ARG A 72 5.47 -5.04 3.91
N PHE A 73 4.14 -5.04 3.98
CA PHE A 73 3.26 -4.80 2.83
C PHE A 73 2.74 -3.36 2.73
N ILE A 74 2.90 -2.54 3.78
CA ILE A 74 2.37 -1.17 3.84
C ILE A 74 3.50 -0.14 3.99
N GLU A 75 3.16 1.13 4.22
CA GLU A 75 4.09 2.26 4.23
C GLU A 75 4.86 2.36 2.89
N HIS A 76 6.18 2.27 2.91
CA HIS A 76 7.05 2.65 1.80
C HIS A 76 7.33 1.44 0.89
N GLN A 77 6.52 1.32 -0.17
CA GLN A 77 6.47 0.19 -1.10
C GLN A 77 6.81 0.57 -2.54
N VAL A 78 7.50 1.70 -2.76
CA VAL A 78 7.92 2.13 -4.11
C VAL A 78 8.79 1.07 -4.80
N GLY A 79 9.61 0.35 -4.03
CA GLY A 79 10.41 -0.78 -4.52
C GLY A 79 9.61 -1.99 -5.01
N SER A 80 8.29 -1.99 -4.82
CA SER A 80 7.35 -3.02 -5.29
C SER A 80 6.69 -2.63 -6.63
N TYR A 81 6.95 -1.42 -7.16
CA TYR A 81 6.48 -1.01 -8.49
C TYR A 81 6.97 -1.98 -9.57
N ASP A 82 6.08 -2.30 -10.51
CA ASP A 82 6.28 -3.30 -11.59
C ASP A 82 6.48 -4.76 -11.15
N GLY A 83 6.58 -5.03 -9.83
CA GLY A 83 6.60 -6.37 -9.23
C GLY A 83 5.21 -7.02 -9.16
N ASN A 84 5.14 -8.28 -8.71
CA ASN A 84 3.90 -9.04 -8.59
C ASN A 84 3.44 -9.23 -7.15
N LEU A 85 2.13 -9.08 -6.92
CA LEU A 85 1.40 -9.65 -5.79
C LEU A 85 0.79 -10.99 -6.21
N GLN A 86 1.01 -12.04 -5.43
CA GLN A 86 0.60 -13.42 -5.72
C GLN A 86 -0.08 -14.04 -4.51
N TYR A 87 -1.25 -14.66 -4.70
CA TYR A 87 -1.98 -15.41 -3.67
C TYR A 87 -2.90 -16.43 -4.35
N GLU A 88 -3.43 -17.39 -3.60
CA GLU A 88 -4.41 -18.34 -4.12
C GLU A 88 -5.81 -18.07 -3.55
N VAL A 89 -6.81 -18.36 -4.36
CA VAL A 89 -8.23 -18.18 -4.04
C VAL A 89 -9.01 -19.44 -4.39
N GLN A 90 -9.80 -19.93 -3.43
CA GLN A 90 -10.78 -20.99 -3.67
C GLN A 90 -12.18 -20.36 -3.67
N VAL A 91 -13.01 -20.82 -4.60
CA VAL A 91 -14.42 -20.42 -4.74
C VAL A 91 -15.24 -21.67 -5.01
N ASP A 92 -16.45 -21.75 -4.46
CA ASP A 92 -17.29 -22.95 -4.61
C ASP A 92 -18.38 -22.79 -5.68
N ASN A 93 -18.68 -21.56 -6.07
CA ASN A 93 -19.54 -21.25 -7.20
C ASN A 93 -19.10 -19.95 -7.88
N ALA A 94 -19.65 -19.69 -9.06
CA ALA A 94 -19.38 -18.46 -9.81
C ALA A 94 -20.22 -17.26 -9.34
N SER A 95 -20.94 -17.37 -8.21
CA SER A 95 -21.95 -16.42 -7.73
C SER A 95 -21.39 -15.36 -6.77
N TYR A 96 -20.11 -15.03 -6.90
CA TYR A 96 -19.49 -13.90 -6.21
C TYR A 96 -19.73 -12.59 -6.99
N SER A 97 -19.91 -11.46 -6.29
CA SER A 97 -20.05 -10.15 -6.96
C SER A 97 -18.79 -9.81 -7.75
N LYS A 98 -18.93 -9.53 -9.05
CA LYS A 98 -17.82 -9.10 -9.92
C LYS A 98 -17.58 -7.59 -9.90
N ASP A 99 -18.42 -6.85 -9.18
CA ASP A 99 -18.41 -5.39 -9.13
C ASP A 99 -17.54 -4.83 -8.01
N GLN A 100 -17.18 -5.66 -7.04
CA GLN A 100 -16.31 -5.31 -5.92
C GLN A 100 -14.83 -5.48 -6.32
N PRO A 101 -13.93 -4.60 -5.86
CA PRO A 101 -12.50 -4.71 -6.14
C PRO A 101 -11.86 -5.92 -5.43
N ASP A 102 -10.86 -6.51 -6.07
CA ASP A 102 -10.03 -7.57 -5.50
C ASP A 102 -8.95 -7.02 -4.58
N ILE A 103 -8.37 -5.87 -4.95
CA ILE A 103 -7.38 -5.15 -4.15
C ILE A 103 -7.83 -3.71 -4.01
N ILE A 104 -7.73 -3.19 -2.78
CA ILE A 104 -7.85 -1.76 -2.49
C ILE A 104 -6.50 -1.31 -1.92
N LEU A 105 -5.86 -0.37 -2.60
CA LEU A 105 -4.70 0.35 -2.09
C LEU A 105 -5.12 1.78 -1.76
N GLN A 106 -4.70 2.29 -0.60
CA GLN A 106 -4.88 3.69 -0.22
C GLN A 106 -3.55 4.27 0.27
N GLY A 107 -3.23 5.48 -0.19
CA GLY A 107 -2.07 6.25 0.22
C GLY A 107 -2.22 7.70 -0.21
N TYR A 108 -1.80 8.65 0.64
CA TYR A 108 -1.87 10.11 0.38
C TYR A 108 -3.18 10.58 -0.30
N ASN A 109 -4.31 10.36 0.35
CA ASN A 109 -5.66 10.70 -0.13
C ASN A 109 -6.08 10.07 -1.48
N THR A 110 -5.26 9.18 -2.04
CA THR A 110 -5.52 8.48 -3.30
C THR A 110 -5.96 7.05 -3.00
N THR A 111 -7.08 6.62 -3.60
CA THR A 111 -7.63 5.26 -3.43
C THR A 111 -7.68 4.57 -4.78
N LEU A 112 -6.94 3.47 -4.91
CA LEU A 112 -6.82 2.68 -6.14
C LEU A 112 -7.42 1.30 -5.99
N PHE A 113 -8.23 0.92 -6.97
CA PHE A 113 -8.93 -0.36 -7.07
C PHE A 113 -8.36 -1.22 -8.19
N TYR A 114 -8.14 -2.50 -7.88
CA TYR A 114 -7.94 -3.55 -8.88
C TYR A 114 -9.17 -4.44 -8.95
N LYS A 115 -9.48 -4.96 -10.14
CA LYS A 115 -10.46 -6.04 -10.37
C LYS A 115 -9.81 -7.14 -11.18
N TYR A 116 -9.83 -8.36 -10.66
CA TYR A 116 -9.31 -9.53 -11.34
C TYR A 116 -10.24 -9.90 -12.51
N LYS A 117 -9.67 -9.98 -13.71
CA LYS A 117 -10.45 -10.14 -14.96
C LYS A 117 -10.64 -11.59 -15.36
N THR A 118 -9.76 -12.49 -14.91
CA THR A 118 -9.83 -13.91 -15.23
C THR A 118 -10.94 -14.55 -14.38
N PRO A 119 -11.90 -15.29 -14.98
CA PRO A 119 -12.89 -16.04 -14.21
C PRO A 119 -12.21 -17.03 -13.26
N LEU A 120 -12.66 -17.08 -12.00
CA LEU A 120 -12.23 -18.09 -11.04
C LEU A 120 -12.99 -19.40 -11.31
N ILE A 121 -12.26 -20.51 -11.32
CA ILE A 121 -12.80 -21.85 -11.55
C ILE A 121 -13.30 -22.42 -10.21
N PRO A 122 -14.59 -22.77 -10.08
CA PRO A 122 -15.11 -23.36 -8.85
C PRO A 122 -14.48 -24.72 -8.50
N GLY A 123 -14.33 -24.98 -7.20
CA GLY A 123 -13.78 -26.25 -6.69
C GLY A 123 -12.29 -26.47 -6.99
N ARG A 124 -11.56 -25.41 -7.36
CA ARG A 124 -10.10 -25.46 -7.61
C ARG A 124 -9.39 -24.30 -6.91
N SER A 125 -8.11 -24.49 -6.60
CA SER A 125 -7.24 -23.37 -6.21
C SER A 125 -6.91 -22.53 -7.44
N ASN A 126 -7.27 -21.25 -7.38
CA ASN A 126 -7.01 -20.28 -8.45
C ASN A 126 -5.83 -19.40 -8.04
N LYS A 127 -4.68 -19.59 -8.68
CA LYS A 127 -3.53 -18.71 -8.48
C LYS A 127 -3.81 -17.34 -9.11
N VAL A 128 -3.91 -16.31 -8.28
CA VAL A 128 -4.03 -14.91 -8.68
C VAL A 128 -2.64 -14.29 -8.76
N VAL A 129 -2.35 -13.60 -9.86
CA VAL A 129 -1.12 -12.82 -10.05
C VAL A 129 -1.52 -11.43 -10.52
N LEU A 130 -1.18 -10.41 -9.71
CA LEU A 130 -1.35 -8.99 -10.01
C LEU A 130 0.02 -8.35 -10.16
N ARG A 131 0.33 -7.76 -11.31
CA ARG A 131 1.47 -6.86 -11.47
C ARG A 131 1.11 -5.46 -10.93
N LEU A 132 1.93 -4.91 -10.03
CA LEU A 132 1.79 -3.58 -9.44
C LEU A 132 2.20 -2.50 -10.45
N HIS A 133 1.36 -2.31 -11.46
CA HIS A 133 1.55 -1.40 -12.59
C HIS A 133 0.24 -0.63 -12.86
N GLU A 134 0.34 0.66 -13.17
CA GLU A 134 -0.81 1.58 -13.19
C GLU A 134 -1.94 1.16 -14.14
N SER A 135 -1.61 0.46 -15.24
CA SER A 135 -2.58 -0.07 -16.20
C SER A 135 -3.61 -1.03 -15.62
N ASN A 136 -3.34 -1.60 -14.44
CA ASN A 136 -4.22 -2.53 -13.75
C ASN A 136 -5.20 -1.80 -12.80
N PHE A 137 -4.85 -0.59 -12.35
CA PHE A 137 -5.59 0.14 -11.33
C PHE A 137 -6.54 1.20 -11.91
N ARG A 138 -7.60 1.46 -11.15
CA ARG A 138 -8.54 2.56 -11.38
C ARG A 138 -8.81 3.31 -10.08
N HIS A 139 -9.12 4.59 -10.21
CA HIS A 139 -9.68 5.40 -9.13
C HIS A 139 -11.11 4.93 -8.81
N GLN A 140 -11.64 5.33 -7.66
CA GLN A 140 -13.00 4.98 -7.22
C GLN A 140 -14.11 5.47 -8.17
N ASP A 141 -13.88 6.56 -8.91
CA ASP A 141 -14.77 7.06 -9.96
C ASP A 141 -14.65 6.30 -11.31
N GLY A 142 -13.83 5.25 -11.35
CA GLY A 142 -13.61 4.41 -12.53
C GLY A 142 -12.55 4.95 -13.51
N LYS A 143 -11.98 6.14 -13.31
CA LYS A 143 -10.86 6.64 -14.14
C LYS A 143 -9.65 5.69 -14.03
N LYS A 144 -8.86 5.58 -15.12
CA LYS A 144 -7.60 4.82 -15.09
C LYS A 144 -6.59 5.52 -14.17
N ALA A 145 -5.83 4.75 -13.40
CA ALA A 145 -4.69 5.31 -12.67
C ALA A 145 -3.58 5.72 -13.64
N SER A 146 -2.88 6.81 -13.32
CA SER A 146 -1.60 7.17 -13.91
C SER A 146 -0.44 6.49 -13.15
N ARG A 147 0.78 6.53 -13.71
CA ARG A 147 1.98 6.09 -12.98
C ARG A 147 2.16 6.89 -11.70
N ASP A 148 1.99 8.22 -11.77
CA ASP A 148 2.18 9.10 -10.63
C ASP A 148 1.15 8.77 -9.52
N ASP A 149 -0.11 8.43 -9.84
CA ASP A 149 -1.10 7.97 -8.84
C ASP A 149 -0.66 6.71 -8.10
N LEU A 150 -0.21 5.68 -8.83
CA LEU A 150 0.24 4.43 -8.21
C LEU A 150 1.53 4.65 -7.40
N MET A 151 2.48 5.43 -7.92
CA MET A 151 3.72 5.74 -7.21
C MET A 151 3.48 6.59 -5.95
N ILE A 152 2.49 7.50 -5.96
CA ILE A 152 2.01 8.21 -4.76
C ILE A 152 1.49 7.21 -3.73
N VAL A 153 0.62 6.27 -4.12
CA VAL A 153 0.09 5.27 -3.18
C VAL A 153 1.21 4.37 -2.64
N LEU A 154 2.14 3.91 -3.49
CA LEU A 154 3.29 3.10 -3.09
C LEU A 154 4.32 3.88 -2.24
N ALA A 155 4.36 5.22 -2.32
CA ALA A 155 5.24 6.04 -1.48
C ALA A 155 4.85 5.98 0.01
N TYR A 156 3.55 5.87 0.30
CA TYR A 156 3.03 5.57 1.63
C TYR A 156 1.65 4.92 1.57
N ILE A 157 1.59 3.59 1.63
CA ILE A 157 0.35 2.83 1.72
C ILE A 157 -0.15 2.90 3.17
N ASN A 158 -1.29 3.55 3.42
CA ASN A 158 -1.99 3.53 4.71
C ASN A 158 -3.01 2.39 4.83
N LEU A 159 -3.43 1.81 3.71
CA LEU A 159 -4.37 0.69 3.67
C LEU A 159 -4.09 -0.21 2.46
N PHE A 160 -3.96 -1.51 2.71
CA PHE A 160 -3.84 -2.54 1.68
C PHE A 160 -4.83 -3.65 2.01
N LEU A 161 -5.90 -3.76 1.22
CA LEU A 161 -6.91 -4.81 1.38
C LEU A 161 -6.85 -5.81 0.22
N VAL A 162 -7.00 -7.10 0.55
CA VAL A 162 -7.11 -8.21 -0.42
C VAL A 162 -8.42 -8.94 -0.16
N ARG A 163 -9.26 -9.08 -1.19
CA ARG A 163 -10.62 -9.59 -1.05
C ARG A 163 -10.65 -11.04 -0.57
N MET A 164 -11.51 -11.32 0.41
CA MET A 164 -11.86 -12.70 0.77
C MET A 164 -12.97 -13.22 -0.13
N TYR A 165 -12.90 -14.50 -0.47
CA TYR A 165 -13.90 -15.22 -1.26
C TYR A 165 -14.58 -16.30 -0.41
N PRO A 166 -15.88 -16.58 -0.62
CA PRO A 166 -16.60 -17.55 0.19
C PRO A 166 -16.46 -19.00 -0.33
N SER A 167 -16.35 -19.94 0.63
CA SER A 167 -16.33 -21.39 0.44
C SER A 167 -16.63 -22.08 1.81
N ASN A 168 -17.67 -22.86 2.07
CA ASN A 168 -18.90 -23.24 1.34
C ASN A 168 -20.05 -22.30 1.73
N GLY A 169 -20.20 -21.16 1.04
CA GLY A 169 -21.11 -20.07 1.49
C GLY A 169 -20.66 -19.39 2.79
N THR A 170 -19.62 -19.89 3.44
CA THR A 170 -18.91 -19.32 4.58
C THR A 170 -17.64 -18.63 4.11
N TYR A 171 -17.07 -17.75 4.94
CA TYR A 171 -15.72 -17.22 4.72
C TYR A 171 -14.77 -17.85 5.73
N SER A 172 -13.54 -18.13 5.30
CA SER A 172 -12.45 -18.62 6.14
C SER A 172 -11.12 -17.99 5.69
N PRO A 173 -10.12 -17.86 6.59
CA PRO A 173 -8.77 -17.49 6.20
C PRO A 173 -8.14 -18.55 5.28
N SER A 174 -7.43 -18.12 4.23
CA SER A 174 -6.75 -19.04 3.31
C SER A 174 -5.61 -19.78 4.00
N SER A 175 -5.43 -21.06 3.65
CA SER A 175 -4.28 -21.87 4.05
C SER A 175 -3.00 -21.54 3.27
N THR A 176 -3.07 -20.70 2.24
CA THR A 176 -1.93 -20.28 1.42
C THR A 176 -1.34 -18.95 1.86
N ASP A 177 -0.06 -18.74 1.60
CA ASP A 177 0.59 -17.44 1.78
C ASP A 177 0.17 -16.42 0.70
N ILE A 178 0.28 -15.14 1.06
CA ILE A 178 0.38 -14.04 0.10
C ILE A 178 1.84 -13.61 -0.04
N VAL A 179 2.29 -13.43 -1.28
CA VAL A 179 3.67 -13.07 -1.65
C VAL A 179 3.65 -11.79 -2.48
N MET A 180 4.49 -10.81 -2.15
CA MET A 180 4.67 -9.58 -2.91
C MET A 180 6.14 -9.39 -3.28
N ASP A 181 6.43 -9.23 -4.57
CA ASP A 181 7.74 -8.83 -5.06
C ASP A 181 8.04 -7.37 -4.62
N SER A 182 9.24 -7.12 -4.14
CA SER A 182 9.79 -5.81 -3.79
C SER A 182 11.29 -5.75 -4.09
N SER A 183 11.96 -4.67 -3.73
CA SER A 183 13.37 -4.44 -4.05
C SER A 183 14.27 -4.49 -2.82
N THR A 184 15.47 -5.06 -2.95
CA THR A 184 16.51 -5.05 -1.92
C THR A 184 17.88 -4.67 -2.47
N ASP A 185 18.70 -4.13 -1.58
CA ASP A 185 20.14 -3.85 -1.71
C ASP A 185 21.02 -4.94 -1.07
N LEU A 186 20.44 -5.89 -0.33
CA LEU A 186 21.15 -6.94 0.42
C LEU A 186 21.88 -7.99 -0.45
N GLY A 187 21.93 -7.79 -1.77
CA GLY A 187 22.60 -8.68 -2.73
C GLY A 187 21.64 -9.55 -3.54
N TYR A 188 22.22 -10.36 -4.43
CA TYR A 188 21.47 -11.21 -5.34
C TYR A 188 21.06 -12.53 -4.66
N HIS A 189 19.76 -12.72 -4.43
CA HIS A 189 19.18 -13.94 -3.85
C HIS A 189 18.56 -14.88 -4.89
N GLY A 190 19.08 -14.93 -6.12
CA GLY A 190 18.54 -15.79 -7.20
C GLY A 190 17.28 -15.26 -7.91
N LEU A 191 16.55 -14.32 -7.31
CA LEU A 191 15.23 -13.84 -7.78
C LEU A 191 15.26 -12.87 -8.97
N GLY A 192 16.45 -12.50 -9.46
CA GLY A 192 16.64 -11.52 -10.53
C GLY A 192 16.94 -10.09 -10.03
N LYS A 193 17.06 -9.17 -10.97
CA LYS A 193 17.10 -7.72 -10.68
C LYS A 193 15.69 -7.13 -10.72
N MET A 194 15.50 -5.99 -10.04
CA MET A 194 14.34 -5.13 -10.28
C MET A 194 14.73 -4.03 -11.27
N ASP A 195 13.91 -3.89 -12.31
CA ASP A 195 13.99 -2.78 -13.26
C ASP A 195 13.01 -1.67 -12.88
N ARG A 196 13.15 -0.48 -13.47
CA ARG A 196 12.22 0.66 -13.34
C ARG A 196 12.07 1.31 -11.96
N ILE A 197 12.99 1.02 -11.03
CA ILE A 197 13.10 1.74 -9.75
C ILE A 197 14.14 2.84 -9.91
N GLU A 198 13.79 4.08 -9.52
CA GLU A 198 14.74 5.18 -9.46
C GLU A 198 15.41 5.32 -8.09
N GLU A 199 16.58 5.95 -8.06
CA GLU A 199 17.26 6.42 -6.87
C GLU A 199 17.45 7.93 -7.01
N CYS A 200 16.78 8.68 -6.14
CA CYS A 200 16.68 10.13 -6.16
C CYS A 200 17.71 10.79 -5.24
N ARG A 201 18.25 11.93 -5.67
CA ARG A 201 19.10 12.77 -4.81
C ARG A 201 18.23 13.63 -3.90
N CYS A 202 17.86 13.09 -2.75
CA CYS A 202 16.97 13.77 -1.81
C CYS A 202 17.64 15.00 -1.17
N PRO A 203 16.92 16.13 -1.05
CA PRO A 203 17.37 17.27 -0.27
C PRO A 203 17.23 17.02 1.24
N HIS A 204 17.81 17.91 2.04
CA HIS A 204 17.77 17.85 3.50
C HIS A 204 16.33 17.73 4.04
N GLY A 205 16.13 16.86 5.04
CA GLY A 205 14.81 16.54 5.61
C GLY A 205 14.05 15.40 4.92
N TYR A 206 14.57 14.86 3.82
CA TYR A 206 13.97 13.75 3.07
C TYR A 206 14.96 12.58 2.93
N ARG A 207 14.42 11.35 2.97
CA ARG A 207 15.17 10.10 2.76
C ARG A 207 14.30 9.04 2.09
N GLY A 208 14.90 7.89 1.78
CA GLY A 208 14.27 6.86 0.95
C GLY A 208 14.64 7.04 -0.53
N ARG A 209 14.40 6.02 -1.34
CA ARG A 209 14.91 5.98 -2.74
C ARG A 209 14.20 6.98 -3.66
N SER A 210 12.96 7.31 -3.32
CA SER A 210 12.12 8.28 -4.03
C SER A 210 11.81 9.51 -3.15
N CYS A 211 12.58 9.75 -2.09
CA CYS A 211 12.31 10.82 -1.11
C CYS A 211 10.93 10.69 -0.42
N GLU A 212 10.43 9.46 -0.35
CA GLU A 212 9.11 9.09 0.15
C GLU A 212 9.00 9.14 1.69
N ARG A 213 10.13 9.27 2.40
CA ARG A 213 10.20 9.32 3.86
C ARG A 213 10.74 10.67 4.33
N CYS A 214 10.25 11.15 5.47
CA CYS A 214 10.93 12.24 6.17
C CYS A 214 12.14 11.71 6.93
N ASP A 215 13.19 12.52 6.96
CA ASP A 215 14.42 12.21 7.69
C ASP A 215 14.24 12.36 9.20
N PHE A 216 15.22 11.90 9.99
CA PHE A 216 15.16 12.00 11.44
C PHE A 216 15.06 13.47 11.89
N GLY A 217 14.11 13.77 12.79
CA GLY A 217 13.77 15.14 13.20
C GLY A 217 12.75 15.86 12.30
N TYR A 218 12.33 15.25 11.18
CA TYR A 218 11.34 15.81 10.26
C TYR A 218 10.03 15.04 10.29
N ASN A 219 8.91 15.77 10.25
CA ASN A 219 7.57 15.22 10.14
C ASN A 219 6.88 15.71 8.86
N ARG A 220 5.96 14.89 8.34
CA ARG A 220 5.29 15.17 7.07
C ARG A 220 4.09 16.09 7.28
N ALA A 221 4.13 17.28 6.69
CA ALA A 221 3.01 18.20 6.60
C ALA A 221 2.24 17.94 5.30
N ASN A 222 0.94 17.64 5.40
CA ASN A 222 0.07 17.34 4.26
C ASN A 222 -0.37 18.63 3.53
N ARG A 223 0.60 19.36 2.97
CA ARG A 223 0.44 20.61 2.20
C ARG A 223 1.37 20.62 0.99
N TYR A 224 1.03 21.47 0.01
CA TYR A 224 1.81 21.82 -1.20
C TYR A 224 2.06 20.69 -2.23
N LEU A 225 2.48 19.50 -1.79
CA LEU A 225 2.68 18.32 -2.63
C LEU A 225 1.59 17.28 -2.35
N ALA A 226 1.28 16.42 -3.33
CA ALA A 226 0.33 15.31 -3.14
C ALA A 226 0.79 14.35 -2.03
N THR A 227 2.09 14.08 -1.95
CA THR A 227 2.72 13.31 -0.85
C THR A 227 3.03 14.16 0.39
N GLY A 228 2.64 15.44 0.44
CA GLY A 228 3.07 16.38 1.48
C GLY A 228 4.57 16.72 1.47
N ILE A 229 4.96 17.70 2.29
CA ILE A 229 6.35 18.13 2.49
C ILE A 229 6.90 17.68 3.85
N CYS A 230 8.21 17.50 3.97
CA CYS A 230 8.86 17.18 5.24
C CYS A 230 9.37 18.48 5.89
N MET A 231 8.89 18.77 7.09
CA MET A 231 9.24 19.96 7.87
C MET A 231 9.89 19.57 9.20
N PRO A 232 10.84 20.37 9.74
CA PRO A 232 11.42 20.13 11.06
C PRO A 232 10.35 20.06 12.15
N TRP A 233 10.61 19.34 13.25
CA TRP A 233 9.65 19.24 14.34
C TRP A 233 9.30 20.62 14.93
N GLU A 234 10.23 21.57 14.92
CA GLU A 234 10.07 22.96 15.37
C GLU A 234 8.86 23.62 14.69
N TRP A 235 8.82 23.54 13.36
CA TRP A 235 7.75 24.11 12.54
C TRP A 235 6.38 23.48 12.89
N HIS A 236 6.34 22.16 13.13
CA HIS A 236 5.11 21.49 13.56
C HIS A 236 4.67 21.93 14.96
N ARG A 237 5.59 22.22 15.89
CA ARG A 237 5.26 22.75 17.23
C ARG A 237 4.60 24.12 17.13
N GLU A 238 5.13 25.00 16.29
CA GLU A 238 4.59 26.35 16.05
C GLU A 238 3.22 26.30 15.38
N GLU A 239 3.11 25.60 14.25
CA GLU A 239 1.90 25.54 13.41
C GLU A 239 0.71 24.87 14.12
N TYR A 240 0.92 23.68 14.70
CA TYR A 240 -0.19 22.85 15.20
C TYR A 240 -0.44 22.99 16.70
N TYR A 241 0.60 23.18 17.51
CA TYR A 241 0.46 23.16 18.96
C TYR A 241 0.42 24.55 19.60
N LYS A 242 0.80 25.62 18.87
CA LYS A 242 0.85 27.01 19.36
C LYS A 242 1.52 27.16 20.73
N VAL A 243 2.48 26.29 21.03
CA VAL A 243 3.15 26.28 22.34
C VAL A 243 4.06 27.49 22.42
N SER A 244 3.76 28.39 23.35
CA SER A 244 4.63 29.51 23.70
C SER A 244 6.07 29.04 23.85
N THR A 245 7.00 29.73 23.18
CA THR A 245 8.45 29.52 23.28
C THR A 245 8.98 29.99 24.64
N SER A 246 8.50 29.36 25.71
CA SER A 246 8.99 29.55 27.07
C SER A 246 10.39 28.95 27.15
N THR A 247 11.40 29.82 27.26
CA THR A 247 12.84 29.50 27.31
C THR A 247 13.31 28.85 28.62
N THR A 248 12.39 28.47 29.51
CA THR A 248 12.69 27.70 30.72
C THR A 248 12.81 26.21 30.38
N MET A 249 14.03 25.65 30.56
CA MET A 249 14.24 24.20 30.56
C MET A 249 13.28 23.54 31.55
N ARG A 250 12.37 22.71 31.04
CA ARG A 250 11.69 21.71 31.88
C ARG A 250 12.68 20.58 32.13
N ASN A 251 13.23 20.54 33.35
CA ASN A 251 13.91 19.35 33.83
C ASN A 251 12.89 18.20 33.89
N TYR A 252 12.96 17.31 32.91
CA TYR A 252 12.27 16.03 32.97
C TYR A 252 12.98 15.16 34.01
N HIS A 253 12.49 15.21 35.24
CA HIS A 253 12.75 14.14 36.19
C HIS A 253 12.05 12.88 35.68
N TYR A 254 12.84 11.91 35.23
CA TYR A 254 12.37 10.54 35.08
C TYR A 254 12.07 9.99 36.48
N VAL A 255 10.85 9.49 36.66
CA VAL A 255 10.38 8.67 37.77
C VAL A 255 9.78 7.41 37.17
#